data_AF-A0AAD6YTK3-F1
#
_entry.id   AF-A0AAD6YTK3-F1
#
_cell.length_a   1.000
_cell.length_b   1.000
_cell.length_c   1.000
_cell.angle_alpha   90.00
_cell.angle_beta   90.00
_cell.angle_gamma   90.00
#
_symmetry.space_group_name_H-M   'P 1'
#
loop_
_entity.id
_entity.type
_entity.pdbx_description
1 polymer ?
#
loop_
_entity_poly.entity_id
_entity_poly.type
_entity_poly.pdbx_seq_one_letter_code
_entity_poly.pdbx_strand_id
1 'polypeptide(L)'
;MGVLQSTTSLPKLPLYPVPHYCYINTIAEANDVLRGIQGPAVIGFDLEAVAVNLPDVPKPRGKADKKKKLAAQIQQRKDGLFELDWKAVTICLVQIATEDGGVFLIHLSAMGDVPLELLRICESPLVLKVTTGIYSDGQRLWDSFRWNLYGAVTLGLMAKLAFPEQIHPKLPYSADPGLTTILPHVLGYSVDKHVQHSDWNVAELSKEQKDYAATDAHAALKAFQQLLVLLAQVQSNGDLVDENWYTFDVVERKRVERNSGTEWKAACPWWSGLASEGFVGRNLN
;
A
#
# COMPACT_ATOMS: atom_id res chain seq x y z
N MET A 1 12.43 -27.49 44.29
CA MET A 1 12.65 -27.71 42.85
C MET A 1 12.20 -26.45 42.12
N GLY A 2 13.16 -25.62 41.70
CA GLY A 2 12.86 -24.37 40.99
C GLY A 2 12.58 -24.66 39.52
N VAL A 3 11.40 -24.27 39.05
CA VAL A 3 11.05 -24.29 37.63
C VAL A 3 11.79 -23.12 36.98
N LEU A 4 12.86 -23.42 36.25
CA LEU A 4 13.48 -22.48 35.32
C LEU A 4 12.49 -22.21 34.19
N GLN A 5 11.78 -21.08 34.25
CA GLN A 5 11.10 -20.54 33.08
C GLN A 5 12.17 -20.00 32.12
N SER A 6 12.55 -20.85 31.16
CA SER A 6 13.34 -20.46 30.00
C SER A 6 12.50 -19.53 29.11
N THR A 7 12.55 -18.22 29.36
CA THR A 7 12.10 -17.22 28.40
C THR A 7 13.18 -17.04 27.34
N THR A 8 13.31 -18.01 26.44
CA THR A 8 14.05 -17.79 25.18
C THR A 8 13.23 -16.84 24.33
N SER A 9 13.49 -15.54 24.47
CA SER A 9 13.06 -14.54 23.50
C SER A 9 13.60 -14.96 22.13
N LEU A 10 12.72 -15.10 21.13
CA LEU A 10 13.15 -15.30 19.75
C LEU A 10 14.21 -14.26 19.40
N PRO A 11 15.30 -14.63 18.70
CA PRO A 11 16.32 -13.68 18.31
C PRO A 11 15.67 -12.55 17.50
N LYS A 12 15.96 -11.30 17.90
CA LYS A 12 15.46 -10.12 17.19
C LYS A 12 15.98 -10.18 15.76
N LEU A 13 15.07 -10.20 14.78
CA LEU A 13 15.44 -10.23 13.36
C LEU A 13 16.29 -8.99 13.02
N PRO A 14 17.26 -9.12 12.10
CA PRO A 14 18.00 -7.96 11.60
C PRO A 14 17.06 -6.97 10.92
N LEU A 15 17.46 -5.70 10.89
CA LEU A 15 16.78 -4.69 10.07
C LEU A 15 17.06 -4.96 8.59
N TYR A 16 16.07 -4.72 7.75
CA TYR A 16 16.24 -4.76 6.30
C TYR A 16 17.31 -3.74 5.87
N PRO A 17 18.26 -4.12 4.98
CA PRO A 17 19.31 -3.22 4.56
C PRO A 17 18.76 -2.07 3.72
N VAL A 18 19.23 -0.85 3.99
CA VAL A 18 18.85 0.33 3.21
C VAL A 18 19.34 0.15 1.76
N PRO A 19 18.45 0.20 0.75
CA PRO A 19 18.83 0.05 -0.65
C PRO A 19 19.52 1.32 -1.18
N HIS A 20 20.13 1.23 -2.36
CA HIS A 20 20.55 2.42 -3.09
C HIS A 20 19.32 3.17 -3.60
N TYR A 21 19.31 4.50 -3.41
CA TYR A 21 18.23 5.34 -3.89
C TYR A 21 18.73 6.64 -4.52
N CYS A 22 17.93 7.17 -5.45
CA CYS A 22 18.08 8.49 -6.02
C CYS A 22 16.95 9.38 -5.50
N TYR A 23 17.33 10.46 -4.81
CA TYR A 23 16.39 11.46 -4.31
C TYR A 23 16.21 12.55 -5.36
N ILE A 24 14.97 12.76 -5.79
CA ILE A 24 14.61 13.62 -6.90
C ILE A 24 13.61 14.66 -6.41
N ASN A 25 13.94 15.93 -6.59
CA ASN A 25 13.13 17.06 -6.13
C ASN A 25 12.83 18.07 -7.24
N THR A 26 13.11 17.73 -8.50
CA THR A 26 12.74 18.53 -9.67
C THR A 26 11.85 17.73 -10.64
N ILE A 27 10.94 18.43 -11.32
CA ILE A 27 10.05 17.82 -12.33
C ILE A 27 10.83 17.27 -13.53
N ALA A 28 11.90 17.98 -13.94
CA ALA A 28 12.69 17.60 -15.11
C ALA A 28 13.41 16.27 -14.88
N GLU A 29 14.10 16.12 -13.74
CA GLU A 29 14.77 14.88 -13.37
C GLU A 29 13.77 13.75 -13.16
N ALA A 30 12.64 14.01 -12.51
CA ALA A 30 11.61 13.01 -12.30
C ALA A 30 11.07 12.46 -13.62
N ASN A 31 10.71 13.33 -14.58
CA ASN A 31 10.27 12.88 -15.89
C ASN A 31 11.39 12.14 -16.65
N ASP A 32 12.65 12.54 -16.51
CA ASP A 32 13.74 11.89 -17.22
C ASP A 32 13.96 10.45 -16.75
N VAL A 33 14.02 10.22 -15.43
CA VAL A 33 14.22 8.87 -14.90
C VAL A 33 12.97 8.00 -15.08
N LEU A 34 11.78 8.54 -14.88
CA LEU A 34 10.53 7.77 -14.94
C LEU A 34 10.17 7.36 -16.38
N ARG A 35 10.64 8.11 -17.39
CA ARG A 35 10.52 7.71 -18.80
C ARG A 35 11.19 6.36 -19.08
N GLY A 36 12.21 5.98 -18.31
CA GLY A 36 12.86 4.67 -18.43
C GLY A 36 11.96 3.49 -18.03
N ILE A 37 10.92 3.72 -17.22
CA ILE A 37 10.00 2.68 -16.76
C ILE A 37 8.91 2.47 -17.81
N GLN A 38 9.11 1.49 -18.68
CA GLN A 38 8.17 1.09 -19.74
C GLN A 38 7.58 -0.28 -19.41
N GLY A 39 6.30 -0.47 -19.72
CA GLY A 39 5.65 -1.77 -19.59
C GLY A 39 6.07 -2.75 -20.70
N PRO A 40 6.01 -4.07 -20.48
CA PRO A 40 5.64 -4.74 -19.24
C PRO A 40 6.71 -4.62 -18.14
N ALA A 41 6.30 -4.23 -16.93
CA ALA A 41 7.21 -4.08 -15.78
C ALA A 41 6.50 -4.31 -14.45
N VAL A 42 7.27 -4.63 -13.41
CA VAL A 42 6.80 -4.67 -12.02
C VAL A 42 7.67 -3.75 -11.18
N ILE A 43 7.03 -2.91 -10.37
CA ILE A 43 7.71 -1.96 -9.47
C ILE A 43 7.22 -2.12 -8.04
N GLY A 44 8.11 -1.90 -7.09
CA GLY A 44 7.70 -1.58 -5.72
C GLY A 44 7.19 -0.15 -5.71
N PHE A 45 6.01 0.08 -5.13
CA PHE A 45 5.36 1.39 -5.19
C PHE A 45 4.78 1.73 -3.82
N ASP A 46 5.13 2.90 -3.28
CA ASP A 46 4.58 3.35 -1.99
C ASP A 46 4.45 4.88 -1.97
N LEU A 47 3.66 5.41 -1.02
CA LEU A 47 3.34 6.82 -0.89
C LEU A 47 3.45 7.32 0.56
N GLU A 48 4.08 8.49 0.73
CA GLU A 48 3.96 9.24 1.97
C GLU A 48 3.09 10.48 1.78
N ALA A 49 2.17 10.69 2.71
CA ALA A 49 1.16 11.73 2.60
C ALA A 49 0.79 12.35 3.95
N VAL A 50 0.40 13.61 3.93
CA VAL A 50 -0.09 14.34 5.11
C VAL A 50 -1.57 14.65 4.96
N ALA A 51 -2.28 14.69 6.09
CA ALA A 51 -3.63 15.23 6.12
C ALA A 51 -3.57 16.77 5.95
N VAL A 52 -4.33 17.30 5.00
CA VAL A 52 -4.50 18.74 4.80
C VAL A 52 -5.46 19.27 5.87
N ASN A 53 -4.96 20.15 6.72
CA ASN A 53 -5.83 20.97 7.55
C ASN A 53 -6.47 22.03 6.64
N LEU A 54 -7.73 21.83 6.26
CA LEU A 54 -8.53 22.89 5.65
C LEU A 54 -8.65 24.07 6.64
N PRO A 55 -8.70 25.33 6.17
CA PRO A 55 -8.82 26.49 7.05
C PRO A 55 -10.02 26.34 7.99
N ASP A 56 -9.82 26.71 9.27
CA ASP A 56 -10.80 26.57 10.35
C ASP A 56 -12.16 27.18 9.97
N VAL A 57 -13.15 26.33 9.72
CA VAL A 57 -14.54 26.77 9.61
C VAL A 57 -15.07 27.00 11.04
N PRO A 58 -15.63 28.19 11.37
CA PRO A 58 -16.11 28.48 12.72
C PRO A 58 -17.10 27.41 13.21
N LYS A 59 -16.77 26.75 14.33
CA LYS A 59 -17.64 25.71 14.91
C LYS A 59 -18.99 26.34 15.32
N PRO A 60 -20.13 25.85 14.83
CA PRO A 60 -21.43 26.37 15.24
C PRO A 60 -21.67 26.13 16.75
N ARG A 61 -22.17 27.16 17.44
CA ARG A 61 -22.53 27.11 18.86
C ARG A 61 -23.97 26.62 19.02
N GLY A 62 -24.24 25.78 20.04
CA GLY A 62 -25.60 25.30 20.37
C GLY A 62 -26.05 24.02 19.64
N LYS A 63 -26.78 23.11 20.34
CA LYS A 63 -27.18 21.79 19.81
C LYS A 63 -28.27 21.85 18.71
N ALA A 64 -29.23 22.78 18.82
CA ALA A 64 -30.33 22.90 17.86
C ALA A 64 -29.89 23.62 16.57
N ASP A 65 -29.10 24.69 16.70
CA ASP A 65 -28.52 25.42 15.57
C ASP A 65 -27.52 24.56 14.79
N LYS A 66 -26.77 23.68 15.48
CA LYS A 66 -25.92 22.65 14.87
C LYS A 66 -26.70 21.76 13.91
N LYS A 67 -27.85 21.21 14.34
CA LYS A 67 -28.57 20.21 13.54
C LYS A 67 -29.24 20.82 12.30
N LYS A 68 -29.81 22.02 12.45
CA LYS A 68 -30.52 22.73 11.37
C LYS A 68 -29.57 23.36 10.35
N LYS A 69 -28.46 23.98 10.79
CA LYS A 69 -27.43 24.50 9.87
C LYS A 69 -26.62 23.39 9.21
N LEU A 70 -26.33 22.29 9.91
CA LEU A 70 -25.65 21.13 9.31
C LEU A 70 -26.53 20.50 8.23
N ALA A 71 -27.83 20.31 8.47
CA ALA A 71 -28.75 19.79 7.46
C ALA A 71 -28.88 20.74 6.24
N ALA A 72 -28.99 22.05 6.48
CA ALA A 72 -29.07 23.04 5.39
C ALA A 72 -27.74 23.15 4.60
N GLN A 73 -26.59 23.05 5.27
CA GLN A 73 -25.27 23.00 4.63
C GLN A 73 -25.08 21.69 3.85
N ILE A 74 -25.54 20.55 4.36
CA ILE A 74 -25.53 19.27 3.63
C ILE A 74 -26.40 19.35 2.37
N GLN A 75 -27.58 19.96 2.47
CA GLN A 75 -28.50 20.09 1.33
C GLN A 75 -27.97 21.06 0.25
N GLN A 76 -27.46 22.23 0.63
CA GLN A 76 -26.82 23.16 -0.33
C GLN A 76 -25.56 22.58 -0.98
N ARG A 77 -24.86 21.64 -0.32
CA ARG A 77 -23.63 21.02 -0.83
C ARG A 77 -23.89 19.88 -1.82
N LYS A 78 -25.04 19.21 -1.74
CA LYS A 78 -25.45 18.17 -2.71
C LYS A 78 -25.72 18.73 -4.10
N ASP A 79 -26.09 19.99 -4.21
CA ASP A 79 -26.52 20.60 -5.47
C ASP A 79 -25.38 21.33 -6.21
N GLY A 80 -24.13 21.35 -5.70
CA GLY A 80 -23.08 22.20 -6.28
C GLY A 80 -21.62 21.72 -6.24
N LEU A 81 -21.23 20.73 -5.44
CA LEU A 81 -19.86 20.19 -5.45
C LEU A 81 -19.86 18.71 -5.08
N PHE A 82 -19.14 17.91 -5.89
CA PHE A 82 -18.82 16.51 -5.64
C PHE A 82 -18.44 16.26 -4.17
N GLU A 83 -18.90 15.13 -3.62
CA GLU A 83 -18.63 14.67 -2.25
C GLU A 83 -17.13 14.71 -1.91
N LEU A 84 -16.67 15.83 -1.34
CA LEU A 84 -15.38 15.92 -0.68
C LEU A 84 -15.52 15.34 0.73
N ASP A 85 -15.05 14.11 0.89
CA ASP A 85 -14.69 13.56 2.19
C ASP A 85 -13.72 14.53 2.89
N TRP A 86 -14.00 14.84 4.15
CA TRP A 86 -13.47 15.99 4.88
C TRP A 86 -12.03 15.81 5.44
N LYS A 87 -11.20 15.03 4.74
CA LYS A 87 -9.74 15.07 4.90
C LYS A 87 -9.13 15.09 3.51
N ALA A 88 -8.89 16.27 2.97
CA ALA A 88 -7.98 16.37 1.83
C ALA A 88 -6.62 15.80 2.26
N VAL A 89 -6.03 14.96 1.43
CA VAL A 89 -4.71 14.36 1.65
C VAL A 89 -3.78 14.95 0.60
N THR A 90 -2.58 15.32 1.00
CA THR A 90 -1.52 15.73 0.07
C THR A 90 -0.47 14.64 0.07
N ILE A 91 -0.27 14.02 -1.09
CA ILE A 91 0.86 13.12 -1.32
C ILE A 91 2.11 13.98 -1.40
N CYS A 92 3.08 13.70 -0.54
CA CYS A 92 4.33 14.44 -0.42
C CYS A 92 5.48 13.75 -1.15
N LEU A 93 5.52 12.42 -1.10
CA LEU A 93 6.59 11.60 -1.67
C LEU A 93 6.00 10.37 -2.34
N VAL A 94 6.55 10.01 -3.50
CA VAL A 94 6.30 8.71 -4.15
C VAL A 94 7.60 7.93 -4.23
N GLN A 95 7.55 6.66 -3.86
CA GLN A 95 8.70 5.76 -3.92
C GLN A 95 8.47 4.72 -5.00
N ILE A 96 9.46 4.55 -5.89
CA ILE A 96 9.42 3.57 -6.98
C ILE A 96 10.69 2.74 -6.93
N ALA A 97 10.58 1.48 -6.51
CA ALA A 97 11.66 0.51 -6.59
C ALA A 97 11.61 -0.24 -7.92
N THR A 98 12.76 -0.38 -8.56
CA THR A 98 12.92 -1.03 -9.87
C THR A 98 13.61 -2.39 -9.74
N GLU A 99 13.43 -3.27 -10.73
CA GLU A 99 13.97 -4.63 -10.68
C GLU A 99 15.51 -4.68 -10.71
N ASP A 100 16.15 -3.65 -11.25
CA ASP A 100 17.61 -3.45 -11.23
C ASP A 100 18.17 -3.13 -9.83
N GLY A 101 17.30 -2.96 -8.82
CA GLY A 101 17.66 -2.81 -7.42
C GLY A 101 17.77 -1.37 -6.92
N GLY A 102 17.50 -0.38 -7.77
CA GLY A 102 17.42 1.03 -7.37
C GLY A 102 16.05 1.43 -6.81
N VAL A 103 16.02 2.58 -6.12
CA VAL A 103 14.76 3.24 -5.73
C VAL A 103 14.80 4.72 -6.12
N PHE A 104 13.73 5.18 -6.77
CA PHE A 104 13.49 6.60 -7.00
C PHE A 104 12.59 7.15 -5.91
N LEU A 105 13.05 8.22 -5.23
CA LEU A 105 12.28 8.97 -4.25
C LEU A 105 11.85 10.30 -4.88
N ILE A 106 10.62 10.36 -5.37
CA ILE A 106 10.05 11.49 -6.12
C ILE A 106 9.36 12.44 -5.12
N HIS A 107 10.06 13.48 -4.67
CA HIS A 107 9.60 14.38 -3.62
C HIS A 107 8.70 15.51 -4.16
N LEU A 108 7.40 15.22 -4.26
CA LEU A 108 6.38 16.12 -4.82
C LEU A 108 6.25 17.44 -4.05
N SER A 109 6.33 17.41 -2.71
CA SER A 109 6.25 18.64 -1.90
C SER A 109 7.37 19.65 -2.20
N ALA A 110 8.51 19.19 -2.73
CA ALA A 110 9.60 20.07 -3.16
C ALA A 110 9.50 20.54 -4.63
N MET A 111 8.62 19.95 -5.45
CA MET A 111 8.53 20.22 -6.89
C MET A 111 7.51 21.31 -7.26
N GLY A 112 6.52 21.56 -6.39
CA GLY A 112 5.44 22.54 -6.62
C GLY A 112 4.40 22.12 -7.68
N ASP A 113 4.63 21.03 -8.39
CA ASP A 113 3.75 20.39 -9.37
C ASP A 113 4.02 18.87 -9.39
N VAL A 114 3.35 18.10 -10.26
CA VAL A 114 3.49 16.64 -10.34
C VAL A 114 4.05 16.20 -11.71
N PRO A 115 5.03 15.28 -11.76
CA PRO A 115 5.58 14.77 -13.03
C PRO A 115 4.53 14.02 -13.87
N LEU A 116 4.45 14.31 -15.18
CA LEU A 116 3.53 13.63 -16.10
C LEU A 116 3.86 12.14 -16.28
N GLU A 117 5.14 11.78 -16.22
CA GLU A 117 5.56 10.38 -16.32
C GLU A 117 5.07 9.55 -15.11
N LEU A 118 4.85 10.20 -13.96
CA LEU A 118 4.27 9.53 -12.80
C LEU A 118 2.80 9.18 -13.06
N LEU A 119 2.01 10.08 -13.66
CA LEU A 119 0.64 9.78 -14.12
C LEU A 119 0.66 8.60 -15.09
N ARG A 120 1.53 8.62 -16.10
CA ARG A 120 1.66 7.53 -17.07
C ARG A 120 1.91 6.18 -16.38
N ILE A 121 2.79 6.14 -15.38
CA ILE A 121 3.09 4.91 -14.64
C ILE A 121 1.88 4.46 -13.81
N CYS A 122 1.26 5.37 -13.06
CA CYS A 122 0.07 5.07 -12.24
C CYS A 122 -1.08 4.52 -13.11
N GLU A 123 -1.31 5.14 -14.26
CA GLU A 123 -2.43 4.78 -15.14
C GLU A 123 -2.10 3.68 -16.18
N SER A 124 -0.87 3.14 -16.19
CA SER A 124 -0.52 2.03 -17.07
C SER A 124 -0.92 0.68 -16.46
N PRO A 125 -1.78 -0.13 -17.11
CA PRO A 125 -2.06 -1.50 -16.69
C PRO A 125 -0.90 -2.47 -16.98
N LEU A 126 0.08 -2.05 -17.79
CA LEU A 126 1.28 -2.81 -18.13
C LEU A 126 2.42 -2.64 -17.12
N VAL A 127 2.26 -1.74 -16.15
CA VAL A 127 3.19 -1.58 -15.03
C VAL A 127 2.45 -2.00 -13.77
N LEU A 128 2.88 -3.11 -13.16
CA LEU A 128 2.32 -3.59 -11.90
C LEU A 128 2.94 -2.85 -10.72
N LYS A 129 2.09 -2.39 -9.79
CA LYS A 129 2.47 -1.60 -8.60
C LYS A 129 2.25 -2.46 -7.37
N VAL A 130 3.35 -2.82 -6.69
CA VAL A 130 3.32 -3.79 -5.61
C VAL A 130 3.66 -3.15 -4.27
N THR A 131 2.75 -3.28 -3.29
CA THR A 131 3.00 -2.98 -1.86
C THR A 131 1.89 -3.56 -0.98
N THR A 132 1.93 -3.29 0.32
CA THR A 132 0.81 -3.45 1.25
C THR A 132 0.03 -2.14 1.33
N GLY A 133 -1.31 -2.17 1.41
CA GLY A 133 -2.11 -0.95 1.51
C GLY A 133 -2.34 -0.22 0.18
N ILE A 134 -1.94 -0.81 -0.95
CA ILE A 134 -2.02 -0.21 -2.29
C ILE A 134 -3.43 0.30 -2.67
N TYR A 135 -4.49 -0.29 -2.10
CA TYR A 135 -5.85 0.24 -2.30
C TYR A 135 -6.00 1.64 -1.69
N SER A 136 -5.49 1.86 -0.48
CA SER A 136 -5.49 3.17 0.16
C SER A 136 -4.67 4.17 -0.65
N ASP A 137 -3.56 3.73 -1.25
CA ASP A 137 -2.72 4.59 -2.08
C ASP A 137 -3.43 5.02 -3.36
N GLY A 138 -4.13 4.08 -4.01
CA GLY A 138 -5.02 4.41 -5.14
C GLY A 138 -6.12 5.40 -4.76
N GLN A 139 -6.70 5.29 -3.56
CA GLN A 139 -7.68 6.27 -3.07
C GLN A 139 -7.04 7.65 -2.85
N ARG A 140 -5.83 7.71 -2.29
CA ARG A 140 -5.08 8.96 -2.11
C ARG A 140 -4.73 9.60 -3.45
N LEU A 141 -4.31 8.82 -4.46
CA LEU A 141 -4.05 9.31 -5.81
C LEU A 141 -5.30 9.92 -6.44
N TRP A 142 -6.46 9.29 -6.27
CA TRP A 142 -7.73 9.85 -6.72
C TRP A 142 -8.06 11.14 -5.97
N ASP A 143 -7.96 11.14 -4.64
CA ASP A 143 -8.34 12.27 -3.80
C ASP A 143 -7.44 13.49 -4.03
N SER A 144 -6.12 13.28 -4.23
CA SER A 144 -5.14 14.34 -4.51
C SER A 144 -5.15 14.81 -5.97
N PHE A 145 -5.22 13.89 -6.95
CA PHE A 145 -4.96 14.21 -8.36
C PHE A 145 -6.03 13.75 -9.35
N ARG A 146 -7.06 13.02 -8.90
CA ARG A 146 -8.06 12.32 -9.75
C ARG A 146 -7.46 11.30 -10.70
N TRP A 147 -6.35 10.69 -10.29
CA TRP A 147 -5.69 9.64 -11.06
C TRP A 147 -6.25 8.28 -10.67
N ASN A 148 -6.44 7.42 -11.65
CA ASN A 148 -6.67 6.01 -11.41
C ASN A 148 -5.34 5.29 -11.15
N LEU A 149 -5.40 4.14 -10.50
CA LEU A 149 -4.26 3.27 -10.31
C LEU A 149 -4.56 1.91 -10.91
N TYR A 150 -4.03 1.62 -12.09
CA TYR A 150 -4.18 0.31 -12.73
C TYR A 150 -3.05 -0.64 -12.30
N GLY A 151 -3.23 -1.96 -12.40
CA GLY A 151 -2.19 -2.95 -12.10
C GLY A 151 -1.75 -2.97 -10.64
N ALA A 152 -2.65 -2.70 -9.69
CA ALA A 152 -2.33 -2.77 -8.27
C ALA A 152 -2.20 -4.23 -7.81
N VAL A 153 -1.16 -4.51 -7.02
CA VAL A 153 -0.86 -5.82 -6.46
C VAL A 153 -0.70 -5.67 -4.95
N THR A 154 -1.52 -6.39 -4.17
CA THR A 154 -1.46 -6.35 -2.70
C THR A 154 -0.64 -7.50 -2.13
N LEU A 155 0.47 -7.16 -1.48
CA LEU A 155 1.38 -8.12 -0.86
C LEU A 155 0.75 -8.88 0.29
N GLY A 156 -0.10 -8.24 1.09
CA GLY A 156 -0.69 -8.91 2.25
C GLY A 156 -1.60 -10.06 1.86
N LEU A 157 -2.28 -9.97 0.72
CA LEU A 157 -3.07 -11.09 0.21
C LEU A 157 -2.18 -12.21 -0.32
N MET A 158 -1.14 -11.90 -1.10
CA MET A 158 -0.16 -12.90 -1.54
C MET A 158 0.50 -13.62 -0.35
N ALA A 159 0.87 -12.87 0.68
CA ALA A 159 1.51 -13.41 1.88
C ALA A 159 0.57 -14.35 2.65
N LYS A 160 -0.73 -14.03 2.71
CA LYS A 160 -1.75 -14.92 3.27
C LYS A 160 -1.93 -16.18 2.46
N LEU A 161 -1.80 -16.11 1.13
CA LEU A 161 -1.85 -17.29 0.29
C LEU A 161 -0.62 -18.21 0.53
N ALA A 162 0.56 -17.62 0.73
CA ALA A 162 1.79 -18.38 0.98
C ALA A 162 1.92 -18.88 2.43
N PHE A 163 1.34 -18.17 3.41
CA PHE A 163 1.47 -18.44 4.85
C PHE A 163 0.12 -18.35 5.58
N PRO A 164 -0.88 -19.18 5.22
CA PRO A 164 -2.26 -19.03 5.70
C PRO A 164 -2.43 -19.25 7.20
N GLU A 165 -1.53 -20.00 7.84
CA GLU A 165 -1.59 -20.28 9.28
C GLU A 165 -0.82 -19.25 10.12
N GLN A 166 0.15 -18.55 9.53
CA GLN A 166 1.04 -17.63 10.24
C GLN A 166 0.58 -16.18 10.10
N ILE A 167 0.09 -15.78 8.92
CA ILE A 167 -0.24 -14.38 8.62
C ILE A 167 -1.73 -14.14 8.82
N HIS A 168 -2.05 -13.46 9.94
CA HIS A 168 -3.40 -13.02 10.29
C HIS A 168 -4.51 -14.08 10.07
N PRO A 169 -4.34 -15.35 10.53
CA PRO A 169 -5.27 -16.45 10.26
C PRO A 169 -6.70 -16.21 10.79
N LYS A 170 -6.85 -15.27 11.74
CA LYS A 170 -8.13 -14.91 12.36
C LYS A 170 -8.84 -13.73 11.72
N LEU A 171 -8.21 -13.05 10.75
CA LEU A 171 -8.80 -11.92 10.05
C LEU A 171 -9.42 -12.39 8.71
N PRO A 172 -10.44 -11.67 8.19
CA PRO A 172 -11.02 -11.99 6.89
C PRO A 172 -9.95 -11.94 5.79
N TYR A 173 -10.16 -12.67 4.69
CA TYR A 173 -9.21 -12.66 3.56
C TYR A 173 -8.94 -11.24 3.06
N SER A 174 -9.93 -10.35 3.09
CA SER A 174 -9.81 -8.94 2.70
C SER A 174 -8.89 -8.07 3.57
N ALA A 175 -8.46 -8.54 4.74
CA ALA A 175 -7.47 -7.82 5.56
C ALA A 175 -6.09 -7.90 4.90
N ASP A 176 -5.43 -6.75 4.76
CA ASP A 176 -4.12 -6.57 4.12
C ASP A 176 -3.03 -6.33 5.18
N PRO A 177 -2.32 -7.37 5.65
CA PRO A 177 -1.20 -7.23 6.58
C PRO A 177 -0.13 -6.28 6.03
N GLY A 178 0.46 -5.47 6.91
CA GLY A 178 1.55 -4.56 6.53
C GLY A 178 2.92 -5.26 6.47
N LEU A 179 3.92 -4.54 5.93
CA LEU A 179 5.29 -5.05 5.79
C LEU A 179 5.94 -5.53 7.10
N THR A 180 5.60 -4.93 8.25
CA THR A 180 6.09 -5.39 9.57
C THR A 180 5.64 -6.81 9.92
N THR A 181 4.49 -7.24 9.40
CA THR A 181 3.98 -8.60 9.54
C THR A 181 4.56 -9.52 8.48
N ILE A 182 4.67 -9.06 7.23
CA ILE A 182 5.04 -9.91 6.09
C ILE A 182 6.54 -10.23 6.06
N LEU A 183 7.40 -9.21 6.19
CA LEU A 183 8.84 -9.34 5.96
C LEU A 183 9.55 -10.34 6.89
N PRO A 184 9.15 -10.49 8.18
CA PRO A 184 9.70 -11.52 9.04
C PRO A 184 9.54 -12.94 8.49
N HIS A 185 8.40 -13.24 7.87
CA HIS A 185 8.10 -14.56 7.32
C HIS A 185 8.71 -14.75 5.93
N VAL A 186 8.65 -13.71 5.09
CA VAL A 186 9.04 -13.82 3.69
C VAL A 186 10.54 -13.68 3.49
N LEU A 187 11.18 -12.72 4.16
CA LEU A 187 12.59 -12.37 3.95
C LEU A 187 13.47 -12.56 5.20
N GLY A 188 12.89 -12.81 6.37
CA GLY A 188 13.65 -12.93 7.63
C GLY A 188 14.19 -11.60 8.14
N TYR A 189 13.60 -10.47 7.73
CA TYR A 189 13.99 -9.13 8.16
C TYR A 189 12.84 -8.43 8.87
N SER A 190 13.19 -7.49 9.75
CA SER A 190 12.28 -6.49 10.28
C SER A 190 12.48 -5.14 9.59
N VAL A 191 11.46 -4.29 9.62
CA VAL A 191 11.56 -2.89 9.15
C VAL A 191 11.32 -1.94 10.31
N ASP A 192 12.04 -0.83 10.29
CA ASP A 192 11.88 0.24 11.26
C ASP A 192 10.76 1.18 10.81
N LYS A 193 9.84 1.54 11.73
CA LYS A 193 8.68 2.40 11.46
C LYS A 193 8.70 3.72 12.22
N HIS A 194 9.81 4.11 12.85
CA HIS A 194 9.85 5.29 13.72
C HIS A 194 9.54 6.62 13.02
N VAL A 195 9.85 6.77 11.72
CA VAL A 195 9.55 7.98 10.93
C VAL A 195 8.25 7.90 10.13
N GLN A 196 7.47 6.81 10.22
CA GLN A 196 6.24 6.63 9.44
C GLN A 196 5.23 7.77 9.64
N HIS A 197 5.20 8.36 10.83
CA HIS A 197 4.31 9.47 11.19
C HIS A 197 5.05 10.80 11.35
N SER A 198 6.21 10.93 10.72
CA SER A 198 6.95 12.20 10.66
C SER A 198 6.26 13.22 9.75
N ASP A 199 6.74 14.47 9.76
CA ASP A 199 6.26 15.47 8.81
C ASP A 199 6.91 15.25 7.45
N TRP A 200 6.10 14.76 6.50
CA TRP A 200 6.51 14.52 5.12
C TRP A 200 6.38 15.76 4.23
N ASN A 201 5.69 16.81 4.70
CA ASN A 201 5.46 18.04 3.93
C ASN A 201 6.51 19.10 4.26
N VAL A 202 7.78 18.74 4.09
CA VAL A 202 8.94 19.58 4.37
C VAL A 202 9.69 19.90 3.08
N ALA A 203 10.46 20.99 3.06
CA ALA A 203 11.25 21.36 1.88
C ALA A 203 12.38 20.36 1.59
N GLU A 204 12.91 19.71 2.62
CA GLU A 204 13.98 18.73 2.52
C GLU A 204 13.73 17.58 3.50
N LEU A 205 13.73 16.35 2.99
CA LEU A 205 13.59 15.14 3.81
C LEU A 205 14.90 14.81 4.54
N SER A 206 14.78 14.34 5.78
CA SER A 206 15.90 13.82 6.55
C SER A 206 16.48 12.54 5.92
N LYS A 207 17.68 12.14 6.34
CA LYS A 207 18.27 10.87 5.90
C LYS A 207 17.42 9.69 6.33
N GLU A 208 16.90 9.71 7.55
CA GLU A 208 16.06 8.67 8.12
C GLU A 208 14.74 8.51 7.35
N GLN A 209 14.12 9.63 6.94
CA GLN A 209 12.93 9.62 6.08
C GLN A 209 13.22 9.00 4.71
N LYS A 210 14.34 9.39 4.08
CA LYS A 210 14.75 8.84 2.77
C LYS A 210 15.07 7.34 2.87
N ASP A 211 15.84 6.93 3.87
CA ASP A 211 16.22 5.53 4.10
C ASP A 211 14.98 4.66 4.37
N TYR A 212 14.03 5.15 5.17
CA TYR A 212 12.76 4.50 5.44
C TYR A 212 11.94 4.31 4.16
N ALA A 213 11.69 5.40 3.43
CA ALA A 213 10.85 5.39 2.24
C ALA A 213 11.45 4.51 1.14
N ALA A 214 12.78 4.55 0.98
CA ALA A 214 13.48 3.66 0.06
C ALA A 214 13.35 2.18 0.46
N THR A 215 13.47 1.90 1.76
CA THR A 215 13.35 0.55 2.32
C THR A 215 11.96 -0.04 2.09
N ASP A 216 10.89 0.72 2.32
CA ASP A 216 9.52 0.22 2.18
C ASP A 216 9.21 -0.22 0.75
N ALA A 217 9.50 0.63 -0.26
CA ALA A 217 9.27 0.28 -1.66
C ALA A 217 10.16 -0.89 -2.12
N HIS A 218 11.45 -0.90 -1.75
CA HIS A 218 12.37 -1.96 -2.15
C HIS A 218 12.05 -3.29 -1.49
N ALA A 219 11.78 -3.29 -0.18
CA ALA A 219 11.41 -4.50 0.56
C ALA A 219 10.08 -5.08 0.05
N ALA A 220 9.12 -4.23 -0.33
CA ALA A 220 7.90 -4.66 -0.98
C ALA A 220 8.18 -5.41 -2.29
N LEU A 221 9.02 -4.86 -3.17
CA LEU A 221 9.37 -5.52 -4.43
C LEU A 221 10.12 -6.85 -4.20
N LYS A 222 11.06 -6.91 -3.24
CA LYS A 222 11.75 -8.17 -2.92
C LYS A 222 10.82 -9.21 -2.30
N ALA A 223 9.88 -8.78 -1.45
CA ALA A 223 8.87 -9.67 -0.88
C ALA A 223 7.95 -10.22 -1.97
N PHE A 224 7.54 -9.41 -2.94
CA PHE A 224 6.77 -9.84 -4.10
C PHE A 224 7.48 -10.97 -4.86
N GLN A 225 8.75 -10.74 -5.22
CA GLN A 225 9.57 -11.70 -5.96
C GLN A 225 9.67 -13.04 -5.22
N GLN A 226 9.89 -13.00 -3.90
CA GLN A 226 9.95 -14.20 -3.08
C GLN A 226 8.58 -14.90 -2.95
N LEU A 227 7.50 -14.13 -2.81
CA LEU A 227 6.14 -14.67 -2.74
C LEU A 227 5.72 -15.35 -4.05
N LEU A 228 6.12 -14.82 -5.21
CA LEU A 228 5.89 -15.51 -6.49
C LEU A 228 6.50 -16.92 -6.51
N VAL A 229 7.74 -17.06 -6.03
CA VAL A 229 8.41 -18.37 -5.94
C VAL A 229 7.65 -19.32 -5.00
N LEU A 230 7.23 -18.82 -3.83
CA LEU A 230 6.48 -19.60 -2.85
C LEU A 230 5.10 -20.02 -3.37
N LEU A 231 4.37 -19.11 -4.03
CA LEU A 231 3.06 -19.41 -4.60
C LEU A 231 3.14 -20.40 -5.77
N ALA A 232 4.19 -20.35 -6.58
CA ALA A 232 4.43 -21.36 -7.63
C ALA A 232 4.66 -22.77 -7.03
N GLN A 233 5.30 -22.86 -5.85
CA GLN A 233 5.45 -24.12 -5.12
C GLN A 233 4.11 -24.61 -4.57
N VAL A 234 3.29 -23.71 -4.01
CA VAL A 234 1.92 -24.03 -3.57
C VAL A 234 1.08 -24.57 -4.73
N GLN A 235 1.14 -23.92 -5.90
CA GLN A 235 0.44 -24.40 -7.10
C GLN A 235 0.91 -25.79 -7.54
N SER A 236 2.22 -26.05 -7.46
CA SER A 236 2.80 -27.36 -7.79
C SER A 236 2.33 -28.47 -6.85
N ASN A 237 1.92 -28.13 -5.63
CA ASN A 237 1.37 -29.07 -4.64
C ASN A 237 -0.14 -29.34 -4.82
N GLY A 238 -0.76 -28.77 -5.86
CA GLY A 238 -2.14 -29.04 -6.25
C GLY A 238 -3.17 -27.98 -5.81
N ASP A 239 -2.72 -26.91 -5.15
CA ASP A 239 -3.59 -25.80 -4.77
C ASP A 239 -3.76 -24.80 -5.92
N LEU A 240 -4.96 -24.23 -6.05
CA LEU A 240 -5.21 -23.16 -7.02
C LEU A 240 -4.71 -21.83 -6.46
N VAL A 241 -3.98 -21.08 -7.27
CA VAL A 241 -3.67 -19.66 -7.04
C VAL A 241 -4.05 -18.90 -8.30
N ASP A 242 -4.96 -17.94 -8.15
CA ASP A 242 -5.40 -17.03 -9.21
C ASP A 242 -4.85 -15.63 -8.93
N GLU A 243 -4.28 -14.98 -9.94
CA GLU A 243 -3.74 -13.62 -9.82
C GLU A 243 -4.82 -12.59 -9.46
N ASN A 244 -6.08 -12.83 -9.82
CA ASN A 244 -7.19 -11.96 -9.48
C ASN A 244 -7.48 -11.95 -7.96
N TRP A 245 -6.92 -12.87 -7.17
CA TRP A 245 -7.12 -12.86 -5.73
C TRP A 245 -6.26 -11.83 -4.99
N TYR A 246 -5.25 -11.27 -5.66
CA TYR A 246 -4.34 -10.27 -5.09
C TYR A 246 -4.01 -9.12 -6.05
N THR A 247 -4.62 -9.09 -7.24
CA THR A 247 -4.49 -7.99 -8.21
C THR A 247 -5.84 -7.36 -8.53
N PHE A 248 -5.85 -6.03 -8.66
CA PHE A 248 -7.03 -5.23 -8.98
C PHE A 248 -6.60 -3.86 -9.53
N ASP A 249 -7.55 -3.08 -10.04
CA ASP A 249 -7.35 -1.66 -10.33
C ASP A 249 -8.10 -0.82 -9.29
N VAL A 250 -7.66 0.42 -9.08
CA VAL A 250 -8.36 1.43 -8.27
C VAL A 250 -8.86 2.53 -9.20
N VAL A 251 -10.16 2.51 -9.47
CA VAL A 251 -10.83 3.43 -10.38
C VAL A 251 -11.86 4.22 -9.59
N GLU A 252 -11.77 5.54 -9.61
CA GLU A 252 -12.67 6.43 -8.85
C GLU A 252 -12.83 6.02 -7.37
N ARG A 253 -11.71 5.72 -6.69
CA ARG A 253 -11.62 5.24 -5.29
C ARG A 253 -12.15 3.83 -5.03
N LYS A 254 -12.60 3.09 -6.05
CA LYS A 254 -13.16 1.75 -5.92
C LYS A 254 -12.20 0.70 -6.47
N ARG A 255 -12.18 -0.49 -5.86
CA ARG A 255 -11.48 -1.65 -6.42
C ARG A 255 -12.30 -2.23 -7.55
N VAL A 256 -11.69 -2.40 -8.71
CA VAL A 256 -12.32 -3.03 -9.87
C VAL A 256 -11.43 -4.14 -10.42
N GLU A 257 -12.07 -5.14 -11.01
CA GLU A 257 -11.37 -6.24 -11.66
C GLU A 257 -10.64 -5.72 -12.89
N ARG A 258 -9.44 -6.27 -13.11
CA ARG A 258 -8.62 -5.95 -14.28
C ARG A 258 -9.38 -6.35 -15.54
N ASN A 259 -9.48 -5.43 -16.50
CA ASN A 259 -10.12 -5.60 -17.83
C ASN A 259 -11.66 -5.65 -17.88
N SER A 260 -12.37 -5.98 -16.80
CA SER A 260 -13.84 -6.04 -16.81
C SER A 260 -14.50 -4.78 -16.26
N GLY A 261 -13.80 -4.03 -15.39
CA GLY A 261 -14.33 -2.86 -14.71
C GLY A 261 -15.45 -3.17 -13.69
N THR A 262 -15.70 -4.45 -13.42
CA THR A 262 -16.64 -4.90 -12.39
C THR A 262 -16.04 -4.67 -11.00
N GLU A 263 -16.88 -4.62 -9.97
CA GLU A 263 -16.40 -4.48 -8.59
C GLU A 263 -15.53 -5.68 -8.20
N TRP A 264 -14.28 -5.41 -7.78
CA TRP A 264 -13.39 -6.44 -7.29
C TRP A 264 -13.64 -6.75 -5.82
N LYS A 265 -13.69 -8.03 -5.48
CA LYS A 265 -13.85 -8.51 -4.11
C LYS A 265 -12.74 -9.49 -3.78
N ALA A 266 -12.10 -9.26 -2.63
CA ALA A 266 -11.14 -10.20 -2.09
C ALA A 266 -11.85 -11.52 -1.79
N ALA A 267 -11.56 -12.54 -2.60
CA ALA A 267 -12.09 -13.88 -2.44
C ALA A 267 -10.98 -14.88 -2.73
N CYS A 268 -10.86 -15.87 -1.84
CA CYS A 268 -10.00 -17.03 -2.03
C CYS A 268 -10.82 -18.25 -1.60
N PRO A 269 -11.22 -19.15 -2.51
CA PRO A 269 -12.16 -20.25 -2.23
C PRO A 269 -11.73 -21.20 -1.11
N TRP A 270 -10.43 -21.30 -0.85
CA TRP A 270 -9.87 -22.18 0.19
C TRP A 270 -9.50 -21.44 1.48
N TRP A 271 -9.62 -20.10 1.54
CA TRP A 271 -9.35 -19.34 2.77
C TRP A 271 -10.42 -19.66 3.83
N SER A 272 -10.01 -20.36 4.89
CA SER A 272 -10.87 -20.82 5.98
C SER A 272 -10.91 -19.90 7.20
N GLY A 273 -10.42 -18.65 7.08
CA GLY A 273 -10.44 -17.68 8.17
C GLY A 273 -11.85 -17.31 8.63
N LEU A 274 -12.09 -17.50 9.94
CA LEU A 274 -13.37 -17.76 10.63
C LEU A 274 -13.98 -19.15 10.31
N ALA A 275 -13.26 -20.19 10.71
CA ALA A 275 -13.88 -21.44 11.13
C ALA A 275 -14.81 -21.17 12.34
N SER A 276 -16.05 -20.78 12.08
CA SER A 276 -17.16 -21.50 12.70
C SER A 276 -17.64 -22.51 11.67
N GLU A 277 -17.43 -23.79 12.02
CA GLU A 277 -17.87 -25.01 11.31
C GLU A 277 -16.88 -25.60 10.30
N GLY A 278 -15.92 -26.36 10.86
CA GLY A 278 -15.68 -27.73 10.40
C GLY A 278 -14.98 -27.90 9.05
N PHE A 279 -13.76 -27.39 8.90
CA PHE A 279 -12.82 -27.95 7.92
C PHE A 279 -11.73 -28.73 8.64
N VAL A 280 -11.67 -30.04 8.36
CA VAL A 280 -10.63 -30.95 8.82
C VAL A 280 -9.37 -30.63 8.01
N GLY A 281 -8.41 -29.95 8.63
CA GLY A 281 -7.08 -29.78 8.07
C GLY A 281 -6.49 -31.14 7.72
N ARG A 282 -6.04 -31.32 6.47
CA ARG A 282 -5.20 -32.46 6.11
C ARG A 282 -3.82 -32.21 6.67
N ASN A 283 -3.37 -33.12 7.53
CA ASN A 283 -1.96 -33.21 7.92
C ASN A 283 -1.12 -33.36 6.66
N LEU A 284 -0.25 -32.39 6.41
CA LEU A 284 0.89 -32.54 5.52
C LEU A 284 1.92 -33.39 6.28
N ASN A 285 2.08 -34.64 5.87
CA ASN A 285 3.24 -35.48 6.21
C ASN A 285 4.32 -35.26 5.16
#